data_AF-A0A2S4L4G4-F1
#
_entry.id   AF-A0A2S4L4G4-F1
#
_cell.length_a   1.000
_cell.length_b   1.000
_cell.length_c   1.000
_cell.angle_alpha   90.00
_cell.angle_beta   90.00
_cell.angle_gamma   90.00
#
_symmetry.space_group_name_H-M   'P 1'
#
loop_
_entity.id
_entity.type
_entity.pdbx_description
1 polymer ?
#
loop_
_entity_poly.entity_id
_entity_poly.type
_entity_poly.pdbx_seq_one_letter_code
_entity_poly.pdbx_strand_id
1 'polypeptide(L)'
;MDELARASDICDVMKEWGYDGFMRMEIGFEVVYCDFSVGVDLVTVKRTVLHDDNRAEEHVNLYQWARAVAERYDGIGGDRVRIDFSSMVSGYFFPINISNTDPKRPGLPRLAAAGLASSWRSTCTFIGEVAVASLTYFDAPPLPGDITLMEDKDKNRTAEAVDACTKHYLLPTYLDQDSWNLEDGLIHAAIETVTHGIRTRLFTTRSILLKASSATAPFGSHILRDGDNVCPIDELLLMVMWPIGDPEDYWNPGCRPSDEIVFSRTGYWRPHDEMCDGMNRASAH
;
A
#
# COMPACT_ATOMS: atom_id res chain seq x y z
N MET A 1 -18.99 -10.81 -9.14
CA MET A 1 -18.37 -10.21 -10.34
C MET A 1 -16.91 -10.62 -10.39
N ASP A 2 -16.39 -11.00 -11.55
CA ASP A 2 -14.95 -11.29 -11.73
C ASP A 2 -14.20 -10.05 -12.24
N GLU A 3 -12.86 -10.12 -12.23
CA GLU A 3 -11.97 -9.02 -12.57
C GLU A 3 -12.17 -8.51 -14.02
N LEU A 4 -12.39 -9.43 -14.97
CA LEU A 4 -12.57 -9.08 -16.39
C LEU A 4 -13.90 -8.36 -16.62
N ALA A 5 -14.98 -8.83 -16.00
CA ALA A 5 -16.27 -8.16 -16.06
C ALA A 5 -16.17 -6.72 -15.52
N ARG A 6 -15.44 -6.53 -14.42
CA ARG A 6 -15.25 -5.20 -13.85
C ARG A 6 -14.40 -4.28 -14.73
N ALA A 7 -13.35 -4.80 -15.34
CA ALA A 7 -12.56 -4.05 -16.31
C ALA A 7 -13.44 -3.60 -17.50
N SER A 8 -14.35 -4.48 -17.96
CA SER A 8 -15.34 -4.15 -18.99
C SER A 8 -16.30 -3.04 -18.55
N ASP A 9 -16.86 -3.12 -17.34
CA ASP A 9 -17.77 -2.10 -16.82
C ASP A 9 -17.08 -0.72 -16.69
N ILE A 10 -15.81 -0.70 -16.26
CA ILE A 10 -15.03 0.55 -16.22
C ILE A 10 -14.79 1.07 -17.63
N CYS A 11 -14.53 0.19 -18.59
CA CYS A 11 -14.36 0.58 -19.99
C CYS A 11 -15.60 1.25 -20.59
N ASP A 12 -16.81 0.81 -20.22
CA ASP A 12 -18.05 1.46 -20.63
C ASP A 12 -18.13 2.91 -20.13
N VAL A 13 -17.73 3.16 -18.88
CA VAL A 13 -17.66 4.51 -18.30
C VAL A 13 -16.57 5.37 -18.97
N MET A 14 -15.37 4.81 -19.17
CA MET A 14 -14.26 5.52 -19.82
C MET A 14 -14.62 5.96 -21.24
N LYS A 15 -15.31 5.09 -21.99
CA LYS A 15 -15.78 5.36 -23.34
C LYS A 15 -16.81 6.49 -23.38
N GLU A 16 -17.74 6.53 -22.42
CA GLU A 16 -18.70 7.65 -22.29
C GLU A 16 -17.98 8.99 -22.07
N TRP A 17 -16.87 8.96 -21.33
CA TRP A 17 -16.06 10.15 -21.06
C TRP A 17 -15.04 10.47 -22.17
N GLY A 18 -14.96 9.66 -23.22
CA GLY A 18 -14.07 9.86 -24.36
C GLY A 18 -12.62 9.47 -24.11
N TYR A 19 -12.36 8.56 -23.17
CA TYR A 19 -11.03 7.98 -22.91
C TYR A 19 -10.89 6.59 -23.57
N ASP A 20 -9.68 6.28 -24.07
CA ASP A 20 -9.38 4.99 -24.72
C ASP A 20 -9.16 3.85 -23.71
N GLY A 21 -9.02 4.18 -22.43
CA GLY A 21 -8.71 3.23 -21.38
C GLY A 21 -8.41 3.90 -20.05
N PHE A 22 -7.92 3.10 -19.10
CA PHE A 22 -7.49 3.60 -17.80
C PHE A 22 -6.19 2.92 -17.36
N MET A 23 -5.48 3.58 -16.47
CA MET A 23 -4.31 3.03 -15.81
C MET A 23 -4.59 2.87 -14.32
N ARG A 24 -4.07 1.80 -13.74
CA ARG A 24 -4.13 1.55 -12.29
C ARG A 24 -2.74 1.24 -11.76
N MET A 25 -2.51 1.59 -10.50
CA MET A 25 -1.24 1.36 -9.82
C MET A 25 -1.48 0.62 -8.50
N GLU A 26 -0.71 -0.44 -8.29
CA GLU A 26 -0.78 -1.30 -7.13
C GLU A 26 0.59 -1.97 -6.90
N ILE A 27 0.74 -3.28 -7.17
CA ILE A 27 2.02 -4.02 -7.17
C ILE A 27 2.80 -3.90 -8.48
N GLY A 28 2.10 -3.49 -9.55
CA GLY A 28 2.67 -2.90 -10.77
C GLY A 28 1.90 -1.63 -11.15
N PHE A 29 2.18 -1.11 -12.35
CA PHE A 29 1.19 -0.32 -13.08
C PHE A 29 0.62 -1.18 -14.21
N GLU A 30 -0.68 -1.07 -14.42
CA GLU A 30 -1.38 -1.80 -15.46
C GLU A 30 -2.10 -0.81 -16.36
N VAL A 31 -1.99 -1.04 -17.67
CA VAL A 31 -2.72 -0.28 -18.70
C VAL A 31 -3.87 -1.16 -19.19
N VAL A 32 -5.10 -0.71 -18.96
CA VAL A 32 -6.30 -1.35 -19.46
C VAL A 32 -6.81 -0.53 -20.63
N TYR A 33 -6.52 -1.01 -21.83
CA TYR A 33 -6.94 -0.36 -23.07
C TYR A 33 -8.24 -0.99 -23.55
N CYS A 34 -9.29 -0.19 -23.71
CA CYS A 34 -10.65 -0.69 -23.85
C CYS A 34 -10.99 -1.18 -25.26
N ASP A 35 -10.33 -0.63 -26.29
CA ASP A 35 -10.57 -1.02 -27.68
C ASP A 35 -9.28 -1.02 -28.52
N PHE A 36 -8.62 -2.18 -28.60
CA PHE A 36 -7.39 -2.35 -29.37
C PHE A 36 -7.55 -2.20 -30.90
N SER A 37 -8.77 -2.00 -31.42
CA SER A 37 -8.96 -1.70 -32.85
C SER A 37 -8.74 -0.22 -33.19
N VAL A 38 -8.64 0.64 -32.17
CA VAL A 38 -8.47 2.09 -32.31
C VAL A 38 -7.22 2.54 -31.56
N GLY A 39 -6.43 3.46 -32.11
CA GLY A 39 -5.35 4.15 -31.38
C GLY A 39 -4.08 3.34 -31.06
N VAL A 40 -4.05 2.04 -31.37
CA VAL A 40 -2.86 1.19 -31.23
C VAL A 40 -2.57 0.42 -32.52
N ASP A 41 -1.32 0.47 -32.96
CA ASP A 41 -0.83 -0.31 -34.10
C ASP A 41 0.08 -1.44 -33.61
N LEU A 42 -0.24 -2.68 -33.97
CA LEU A 42 0.61 -3.81 -33.65
C LEU A 42 1.89 -3.78 -34.49
N VAL A 43 2.98 -3.26 -33.92
CA VAL A 43 4.28 -3.18 -34.59
C VAL A 43 5.00 -4.53 -34.60
N THR A 44 5.13 -5.19 -33.44
CA THR A 44 5.88 -6.45 -33.29
C THR A 44 5.48 -7.19 -32.02
N VAL A 45 5.36 -8.52 -32.09
CA VAL A 45 5.24 -9.40 -30.92
C VAL A 45 6.52 -10.24 -30.81
N LYS A 46 7.23 -10.13 -29.69
CA LYS A 46 8.35 -11.03 -29.37
C LYS A 46 7.92 -11.98 -28.26
N ARG A 47 8.03 -13.28 -28.51
CA ARG A 47 7.83 -14.30 -27.49
C ARG A 47 9.03 -14.33 -26.56
N THR A 48 8.78 -14.25 -25.26
CA THR A 48 9.80 -14.55 -24.24
C THR A 48 9.95 -16.07 -24.12
N VAL A 49 11.19 -16.55 -24.11
CA VAL A 49 11.48 -17.96 -23.80
C VAL A 49 11.29 -18.12 -22.29
N LEU A 50 10.24 -18.83 -21.89
CA LEU A 50 10.09 -19.30 -20.51
C LEU A 50 11.00 -20.52 -20.36
N HIS A 51 11.94 -20.49 -19.41
CA HIS A 51 12.71 -21.68 -19.06
C HIS A 51 11.80 -22.67 -18.33
N ASP A 52 11.80 -23.92 -18.75
CA ASP A 52 11.05 -25.05 -18.17
C ASP A 52 11.71 -25.55 -16.88
N ASP A 53 12.20 -24.61 -16.06
CA ASP A 53 12.84 -24.93 -14.81
C ASP A 53 11.75 -25.28 -13.80
N ASN A 54 11.51 -26.57 -13.63
CA ASN A 54 10.70 -27.23 -12.59
C ASN A 54 11.19 -26.93 -11.13
N ARG A 55 11.78 -25.76 -10.88
CA ARG A 55 12.48 -25.41 -9.64
C ARG A 55 11.81 -24.33 -8.81
N ALA A 56 10.82 -23.63 -9.35
CA ALA A 56 10.01 -22.71 -8.55
C ALA A 56 8.77 -23.45 -8.06
N GLU A 57 8.71 -23.71 -6.76
CA GLU A 57 7.45 -24.11 -6.12
C GLU A 57 6.39 -23.04 -6.44
N GLU A 58 5.15 -23.47 -6.76
CA GLU A 58 4.10 -22.60 -7.31
C GLU A 58 3.84 -21.34 -6.47
N HIS A 59 4.01 -21.44 -5.14
CA HIS A 59 3.87 -20.34 -4.20
C HIS A 59 5.01 -19.30 -4.27
N VAL A 60 6.22 -19.70 -4.68
CA VAL A 60 7.35 -18.76 -4.86
C VAL A 60 7.15 -17.88 -6.10
N ASN A 61 6.36 -18.35 -7.06
CA ASN A 61 6.12 -17.66 -8.33
C ASN A 61 5.48 -16.28 -8.14
N LEU A 62 4.50 -16.15 -7.24
CA LEU A 62 3.87 -14.86 -6.96
C LEU A 62 4.90 -13.83 -6.46
N TYR A 63 5.78 -14.24 -5.54
CA TYR A 63 6.78 -13.34 -4.96
C TYR A 63 7.89 -12.97 -5.96
N GLN A 64 8.29 -13.90 -6.82
CA GLN A 64 9.25 -13.60 -7.90
C GLN A 64 8.62 -12.70 -8.97
N TRP A 65 7.37 -12.96 -9.34
CA TRP A 65 6.61 -12.09 -10.23
C TRP A 65 6.47 -10.69 -9.63
N ALA A 66 6.05 -10.59 -8.36
CA ALA A 66 5.93 -9.34 -7.61
C ALA A 66 7.24 -8.55 -7.62
N ARG A 67 8.38 -9.21 -7.34
CA ARG A 67 9.70 -8.59 -7.44
C ARG A 67 9.97 -8.07 -8.85
N ALA A 68 9.73 -8.89 -9.88
CA ALA A 68 10.00 -8.52 -11.27
C ALA A 68 9.12 -7.35 -11.77
N VAL A 69 7.84 -7.30 -11.39
CA VAL A 69 6.97 -6.16 -11.74
C VAL A 69 7.30 -4.91 -10.92
N ALA A 70 7.83 -5.09 -9.71
CA ALA A 70 8.27 -4.01 -8.82
C ALA A 70 9.64 -3.40 -9.20
N GLU A 71 10.50 -4.14 -9.91
CA GLU A 71 11.86 -3.72 -10.28
C GLU A 71 11.93 -2.45 -11.15
N ARG A 72 10.82 -2.01 -11.75
CA ARG A 72 10.79 -0.84 -12.65
C ARG A 72 9.84 0.27 -12.18
N TYR A 73 9.69 0.41 -10.88
CA TYR A 73 8.87 1.46 -10.28
C TYR A 73 9.50 2.86 -10.34
N ASP A 74 10.79 2.96 -10.60
CA ASP A 74 11.49 4.24 -10.70
C ASP A 74 11.05 5.01 -11.95
N GLY A 75 10.15 5.97 -11.74
CA GLY A 75 9.41 6.67 -12.80
C GLY A 75 8.40 5.74 -13.46
N ILE A 76 7.11 6.09 -13.47
CA ILE A 76 6.03 5.19 -13.94
C ILE A 76 6.33 4.72 -15.37
N GLY A 77 6.86 3.51 -15.49
CA GLY A 77 7.31 2.94 -16.74
C GLY A 77 8.58 3.52 -17.35
N GLY A 78 9.44 4.27 -16.65
CA GLY A 78 10.69 4.83 -17.19
C GLY A 78 10.43 5.74 -18.40
N ASP A 79 9.76 6.88 -18.17
CA ASP A 79 9.30 7.87 -19.16
C ASP A 79 8.23 7.41 -20.16
N ARG A 80 7.79 6.15 -20.11
CA ARG A 80 6.71 5.62 -20.96
C ARG A 80 5.32 6.15 -20.60
N VAL A 81 5.15 6.66 -19.37
CA VAL A 81 3.89 7.26 -18.91
C VAL A 81 4.12 8.72 -18.57
N ARG A 82 3.27 9.60 -19.09
CA ARG A 82 3.19 11.01 -18.70
C ARG A 82 1.87 11.24 -17.99
N ILE A 83 1.95 11.75 -16.75
CA ILE A 83 0.77 12.11 -15.98
C ILE A 83 0.49 13.60 -16.18
N ASP A 84 -0.70 13.91 -16.65
CA ASP A 84 -1.23 15.27 -16.61
C ASP A 84 -2.03 15.48 -15.31
N PHE A 85 -1.47 16.29 -14.42
CA PHE A 85 -2.11 16.63 -13.15
C PHE A 85 -3.14 17.77 -13.25
N SER A 86 -3.30 18.40 -14.43
CA SER A 86 -4.20 19.55 -14.65
C SER A 86 -5.65 19.26 -14.27
N SER A 87 -6.06 17.99 -14.40
CA SER A 87 -7.42 17.49 -14.14
C SER A 87 -7.44 16.45 -13.02
N MET A 88 -6.44 16.45 -12.13
CA MET A 88 -6.39 15.49 -11.02
C MET A 88 -7.54 15.73 -10.03
N VAL A 89 -8.31 14.68 -9.77
CA VAL A 89 -9.38 14.66 -8.77
C VAL A 89 -9.01 13.67 -7.68
N SER A 90 -9.01 14.11 -6.43
CA SER A 90 -8.83 13.24 -5.26
C SER A 90 -10.12 13.22 -4.45
N GLY A 91 -10.52 12.03 -3.97
CA GLY A 91 -11.66 11.91 -3.05
C GLY A 91 -11.48 12.76 -1.78
N TYR A 92 -10.22 12.98 -1.36
CA TYR A 92 -9.89 13.84 -0.22
C TYR A 92 -10.13 15.33 -0.47
N PHE A 93 -10.34 15.75 -1.73
CA PHE A 93 -10.68 17.14 -2.06
C PHE A 93 -12.15 17.46 -1.78
N PHE A 94 -12.97 16.43 -1.53
CA PHE A 94 -14.40 16.58 -1.32
C PHE A 94 -14.79 16.10 0.08
N PRO A 95 -15.86 16.68 0.68
CA PRO A 95 -16.38 16.24 1.96
C PRO A 95 -17.20 14.94 1.82
N ILE A 96 -16.57 13.90 1.28
CA ILE A 96 -17.16 12.57 1.11
C ILE A 96 -16.77 11.68 2.28
N ASN A 97 -17.73 10.94 2.83
CA ASN A 97 -17.45 9.97 3.88
C ASN A 97 -16.76 8.73 3.29
N ILE A 98 -15.47 8.56 3.55
CA ILE A 98 -14.71 7.38 3.12
C ILE A 98 -14.56 6.32 4.22
N SER A 99 -15.37 6.37 5.28
CA SER A 99 -15.30 5.42 6.39
C SER A 99 -15.80 4.03 5.97
N ASN A 100 -15.49 2.99 6.73
CA ASN A 100 -16.07 1.67 6.46
C ASN A 100 -17.59 1.70 6.69
N THR A 101 -18.34 0.99 5.84
CA THR A 101 -19.79 0.76 6.04
C THR A 101 -20.06 -0.22 7.19
N ASP A 102 -19.09 -1.07 7.54
CA ASP A 102 -19.15 -1.89 8.75
C ASP A 102 -18.74 -1.07 10.00
N PRO A 103 -19.67 -0.79 10.94
CA PRO A 103 -19.37 -0.03 12.15
C PRO A 103 -18.38 -0.74 13.09
N LYS A 104 -18.14 -2.03 12.92
CA LYS A 104 -17.15 -2.79 13.70
C LYS A 104 -15.73 -2.65 13.17
N ARG A 105 -15.55 -2.16 11.95
CA ARG A 105 -14.25 -2.04 11.27
C ARG A 105 -13.97 -0.61 10.77
N PRO A 106 -14.10 0.44 11.63
CA PRO A 106 -13.97 1.82 11.20
C PRO A 106 -12.56 2.19 10.69
N GLY A 107 -11.55 1.37 10.97
CA GLY A 107 -10.17 1.56 10.52
C GLY A 107 -9.89 1.20 9.05
N LEU A 108 -10.86 0.63 8.32
CA LEU A 108 -10.71 0.26 6.90
C LEU A 108 -11.50 1.23 6.00
N PRO A 109 -10.92 2.34 5.55
CA PRO A 109 -11.65 3.31 4.73
C PRO A 109 -12.13 2.69 3.41
N ARG A 110 -13.37 2.96 3.02
CA ARG A 110 -14.01 2.47 1.78
C ARG A 110 -14.72 3.62 1.07
N LEU A 111 -14.48 3.79 -0.24
CA LEU A 111 -15.22 4.74 -1.08
C LEU A 111 -16.72 4.38 -1.21
N ALA A 112 -17.09 3.13 -0.90
CA ALA A 112 -18.49 2.69 -0.91
C ALA A 112 -19.38 3.42 0.12
N ALA A 113 -18.81 4.08 1.14
CA ALA A 113 -19.55 4.84 2.14
C ALA A 113 -19.72 6.34 1.80
N ALA A 114 -19.34 6.76 0.57
CA ALA A 114 -19.27 8.16 0.14
C ALA A 114 -20.65 8.82 -0.01
N GLY A 115 -21.33 9.04 1.11
CA GLY A 115 -22.37 10.05 1.22
C GLY A 115 -21.76 11.45 1.32
N LEU A 116 -22.40 12.44 0.69
CA LEU A 116 -22.02 13.87 0.69
C LEU A 116 -22.17 14.59 2.05
N ALA A 117 -22.31 13.84 3.14
CA ALA A 117 -22.48 14.39 4.47
C ALA A 117 -21.44 13.78 5.41
N SER A 118 -20.35 14.49 5.68
CA SER A 118 -19.89 14.69 7.07
C SER A 118 -18.68 15.61 7.21
N SER A 119 -18.67 16.23 8.38
CA SER A 119 -17.76 17.20 8.97
C SER A 119 -16.32 16.70 9.17
N TRP A 120 -15.39 17.65 9.18
CA TRP A 120 -13.98 17.55 9.61
C TRP A 120 -13.76 16.48 10.71
N ARG A 121 -12.80 15.56 10.46
CA ARG A 121 -12.43 14.47 11.39
C ARG A 121 -12.08 15.01 12.77
N SER A 122 -12.35 14.20 13.80
CA SER A 122 -12.00 14.51 15.19
C SER A 122 -10.47 14.52 15.36
N THR A 123 -9.98 15.32 16.31
CA THR A 123 -8.55 15.43 16.68
C THR A 123 -7.88 14.06 16.92
N CYS A 124 -8.65 13.06 17.37
CA CYS A 124 -8.15 11.71 17.62
C CYS A 124 -7.64 11.00 16.35
N THR A 125 -8.30 11.17 15.20
CA THR A 125 -7.88 10.52 13.95
C THR A 125 -6.53 11.07 13.46
N PHE A 126 -6.36 12.40 13.51
CA PHE A 126 -5.09 13.04 13.14
C PHE A 126 -3.94 12.60 14.06
N ILE A 127 -4.19 12.50 15.37
CA ILE A 127 -3.20 11.99 16.33
C ILE A 127 -2.81 10.54 15.98
N GLY A 128 -3.79 9.69 15.63
CA GLY A 128 -3.54 8.31 15.21
C GLY A 128 -2.68 8.21 13.95
N GLU A 129 -2.96 9.01 12.92
CA GLU A 129 -2.19 9.03 11.68
C GLU A 129 -0.72 9.44 11.91
N VAL A 130 -0.48 10.48 12.71
CA VAL A 130 0.88 10.92 13.08
C VAL A 130 1.61 9.85 13.91
N ALA A 131 0.91 9.16 14.79
CA ALA A 131 1.49 8.08 15.59
C ALA A 131 1.92 6.90 14.72
N VAL A 132 1.04 6.39 13.85
CA VAL A 132 1.34 5.25 12.96
C VAL A 132 2.53 5.58 12.05
N ALA A 133 2.50 6.74 11.39
CA ALA A 133 3.56 7.13 10.45
C ALA A 133 4.94 7.30 11.11
N SER A 134 4.99 7.61 12.41
CA SER A 134 6.26 7.82 13.13
C SER A 134 6.79 6.57 13.82
N LEU A 135 5.92 5.65 14.24
CA LEU A 135 6.31 4.41 14.93
C LEU A 135 7.04 3.42 14.02
N THR A 136 6.89 3.51 12.70
CA THR A 136 7.66 2.72 11.74
C THR A 136 9.18 2.92 11.87
N TYR A 137 9.62 4.09 12.35
CA TYR A 137 11.04 4.48 12.40
C TYR A 137 11.53 4.74 13.84
N PHE A 138 10.67 4.54 14.83
CA PHE A 138 10.96 4.81 16.24
C PHE A 138 10.67 3.54 17.03
N ASP A 139 11.72 2.83 17.48
CA ASP A 139 11.58 1.48 18.04
C ASP A 139 10.48 1.39 19.09
N ALA A 140 9.79 0.25 19.08
CA ALA A 140 8.85 -0.14 20.12
C ALA A 140 9.51 -0.04 21.51
N PRO A 141 8.77 0.32 22.56
CA PRO A 141 9.27 0.20 23.92
C PRO A 141 9.74 -1.23 24.19
N PRO A 142 10.90 -1.43 24.85
CA PRO A 142 11.39 -2.78 25.11
C PRO A 142 10.40 -3.56 25.99
N LEU A 143 10.20 -4.83 25.65
CA LEU A 143 9.41 -5.78 26.42
C LEU A 143 10.27 -6.54 27.44
N PRO A 144 9.67 -7.12 28.50
CA PRO A 144 10.38 -7.99 29.42
C PRO A 144 10.94 -9.21 28.68
N GLY A 145 12.26 -9.27 28.50
CA GLY A 145 12.95 -10.36 27.81
C GLY A 145 13.73 -9.95 26.55
N ASP A 146 13.58 -8.71 26.08
CA ASP A 146 14.35 -8.19 24.95
C ASP A 146 15.85 -8.13 25.28
N ILE A 147 16.68 -8.66 24.38
CA ILE A 147 18.14 -8.64 24.50
C ILE A 147 18.65 -7.40 23.78
N THR A 148 19.00 -6.35 24.53
CA THR A 148 19.68 -5.16 24.00
C THR A 148 21.15 -5.49 23.75
N LEU A 149 21.52 -5.68 22.47
CA LEU A 149 22.90 -5.98 22.07
C LEU A 149 23.84 -4.77 22.20
N MET A 150 23.30 -3.55 22.34
CA MET A 150 24.04 -2.31 22.57
C MET A 150 23.24 -1.36 23.49
N GLU A 151 23.66 -1.20 24.75
CA GLU A 151 23.20 -0.09 25.59
C GLU A 151 23.95 1.19 25.21
N ASP A 152 23.42 1.95 24.25
CA ASP A 152 24.00 3.24 23.89
C ASP A 152 23.22 4.37 24.57
N LYS A 153 23.74 4.85 25.71
CA LYS A 153 23.10 5.86 26.57
C LYS A 153 23.08 7.26 25.95
N ASP A 154 23.79 7.48 24.85
CA ASP A 154 24.00 8.79 24.24
C ASP A 154 23.20 9.03 22.93
N LYS A 155 22.32 8.10 22.54
CA LYS A 155 21.58 8.20 21.27
C LYS A 155 20.37 9.13 21.33
N ASN A 156 20.39 10.17 20.50
CA ASN A 156 19.18 10.95 20.22
C ASN A 156 18.26 10.15 19.29
N ARG A 157 17.43 9.29 19.89
CA ARG A 157 16.49 8.40 19.18
C ARG A 157 15.57 9.12 18.17
N THR A 158 15.29 10.40 18.38
CA THR A 158 14.48 11.18 17.42
C THR A 158 15.29 11.54 16.18
N ALA A 159 16.58 11.87 16.33
CA ALA A 159 17.45 12.15 15.20
C ALA A 159 17.71 10.88 14.37
N GLU A 160 17.88 9.73 15.02
CA GLU A 160 18.01 8.44 14.34
C GLU A 160 16.74 8.06 13.59
N ALA A 161 15.58 8.23 14.21
CA ALA A 161 14.30 7.99 13.55
C ALA A 161 14.10 8.93 12.34
N VAL A 162 14.50 10.20 12.45
CA VAL A 162 14.48 11.13 11.31
C VAL A 162 15.41 10.64 10.21
N ASP A 163 16.64 10.23 10.52
CA ASP A 163 17.63 9.75 9.54
C ASP A 163 17.16 8.47 8.83
N ALA A 164 16.71 7.45 9.58
CA ALA A 164 16.17 6.21 9.04
C ALA A 164 14.95 6.47 8.14
N CYS A 165 14.07 7.37 8.57
CA CYS A 165 12.87 7.77 7.85
C CYS A 165 13.19 8.57 6.57
N THR A 166 14.27 9.35 6.59
CA THR A 166 14.79 10.08 5.42
C THR A 166 15.37 9.12 4.40
N LYS A 167 16.19 8.18 4.85
CA LYS A 167 16.94 7.27 3.97
C LYS A 167 16.12 6.12 3.45
N HIS A 168 14.96 5.80 4.04
CA HIS A 168 14.17 4.61 3.71
C HIS A 168 13.99 4.37 2.20
N TYR A 169 13.66 5.41 1.43
CA TYR A 169 13.49 5.31 -0.02
C TYR A 169 14.78 5.50 -0.83
N LEU A 170 15.86 5.96 -0.18
CA LEU A 170 17.18 6.13 -0.78
C LEU A 170 18.09 4.91 -0.57
N LEU A 171 17.72 3.99 0.33
CA LEU A 171 18.53 2.80 0.66
C LEU A 171 19.01 2.02 -0.57
N PRO A 172 18.18 1.75 -1.60
CA PRO A 172 18.64 1.05 -2.80
C PRO A 172 19.70 1.84 -3.59
N THR A 173 19.61 3.17 -3.60
CA THR A 173 20.51 4.02 -4.39
C THR A 173 21.96 3.95 -3.89
N TYR A 174 22.18 3.71 -2.59
CA TYR A 174 23.51 3.59 -2.02
C TYR A 174 24.28 2.35 -2.51
N LEU A 175 23.60 1.34 -3.06
CA LEU A 175 24.25 0.13 -3.58
C LEU A 175 25.07 0.37 -4.84
N ASP A 176 24.77 1.45 -5.58
CA ASP A 176 25.44 1.80 -6.83
C ASP A 176 25.99 3.23 -6.79
N GLN A 177 26.28 3.75 -5.59
CA GLN A 177 26.69 5.14 -5.40
C GLN A 177 27.98 5.50 -6.15
N ASP A 178 28.87 4.52 -6.33
CA ASP A 178 30.14 4.70 -7.03
C ASP A 178 29.97 4.96 -8.54
N SER A 179 28.80 4.65 -9.12
CA SER A 179 28.50 4.83 -10.55
C SER A 179 27.87 6.20 -10.87
N TRP A 180 27.52 6.99 -9.84
CA TRP A 180 26.71 8.20 -10.00
C TRP A 180 27.42 9.27 -10.83
N ASN A 181 26.66 9.86 -11.75
CA ASN A 181 27.04 11.11 -12.38
C ASN A 181 26.62 12.32 -11.51
N LEU A 182 26.85 13.53 -12.03
CA LEU A 182 26.51 14.76 -11.30
C LEU A 182 24.98 14.88 -11.11
N GLU A 183 24.21 14.53 -12.13
CA GLU A 183 22.75 14.57 -12.12
C GLU A 183 22.17 13.62 -11.07
N ASP A 184 22.67 12.40 -10.96
CA ASP A 184 22.28 11.40 -9.95
C ASP A 184 22.54 11.92 -8.54
N GLY A 185 23.71 12.52 -8.32
CA GLY A 185 24.05 13.15 -7.05
C GLY A 185 23.14 14.32 -6.69
N LEU A 186 22.75 15.15 -7.67
CA LEU A 186 21.83 16.27 -7.46
C LEU A 186 20.40 15.78 -7.16
N ILE A 187 19.93 14.74 -7.85
CA ILE A 187 18.62 14.11 -7.61
C ILE A 187 18.59 13.50 -6.20
N HIS A 188 19.62 12.73 -5.83
CA HIS A 188 19.73 12.15 -4.50
C HIS A 188 19.68 13.23 -3.42
N ALA A 189 20.50 14.28 -3.55
CA ALA A 189 20.56 15.37 -2.59
C ALA A 189 19.21 16.12 -2.48
N ALA A 190 18.50 16.31 -3.59
CA ALA A 190 17.18 16.93 -3.59
C ALA A 190 16.14 16.07 -2.84
N ILE A 191 16.09 14.76 -3.14
CA ILE A 191 15.18 13.82 -2.47
C ILE A 191 15.51 13.72 -0.98
N GLU A 192 16.78 13.56 -0.62
CA GLU A 192 17.24 13.50 0.77
C GLU A 192 16.85 14.77 1.53
N THR A 193 17.09 15.95 0.95
CA THR A 193 16.78 17.24 1.59
C THR A 193 15.29 17.42 1.83
N VAL A 194 14.46 17.15 0.81
CA VAL A 194 13.00 17.29 0.93
C VAL A 194 12.45 16.28 1.94
N THR A 195 12.91 15.03 1.85
CA THR A 195 12.45 13.96 2.74
C THR A 195 12.86 14.27 4.18
N HIS A 196 14.10 14.72 4.42
CA HIS A 196 14.57 15.17 5.72
C HIS A 196 13.72 16.31 6.30
N GLY A 197 13.35 17.29 5.48
CA GLY A 197 12.43 18.36 5.88
C GLY A 197 11.05 17.84 6.31
N ILE A 198 10.47 16.91 5.53
CA ILE A 198 9.18 16.28 5.84
C ILE A 198 9.28 15.46 7.14
N ARG A 199 10.31 14.62 7.27
CA ARG A 199 10.49 13.73 8.44
C ARG A 199 10.74 14.53 9.71
N THR A 200 11.58 15.57 9.63
CA THR A 200 11.81 16.49 10.76
C THR A 200 10.51 17.11 11.25
N ARG A 201 9.64 17.57 10.33
CA ARG A 201 8.32 18.12 10.68
C ARG A 201 7.40 17.07 11.27
N LEU A 202 7.36 15.87 10.70
CA LEU A 202 6.57 14.74 11.23
C LEU A 202 6.94 14.43 12.68
N PHE A 203 8.24 14.27 12.97
CA PHE A 203 8.72 13.99 14.33
C PHE A 203 8.59 15.19 15.27
N THR A 204 8.67 16.42 14.76
CA THR A 204 8.34 17.63 15.53
C THR A 204 6.87 17.61 15.95
N THR A 205 5.95 17.37 15.02
CA THR A 205 4.51 17.26 15.31
C THR A 205 4.25 16.15 16.33
N ARG A 206 4.84 14.96 16.16
CA ARG A 206 4.77 13.87 17.15
C ARG A 206 5.20 14.34 18.54
N SER A 207 6.33 15.04 18.65
CA SER A 207 6.84 15.52 19.94
C SER A 207 5.90 16.54 20.61
N ILE A 208 5.28 17.43 19.82
CA ILE A 208 4.29 18.40 20.30
C ILE A 208 3.04 17.67 20.80
N LEU A 209 2.55 16.69 20.05
CA LEU A 209 1.39 15.88 20.43
C LEU A 209 1.66 15.07 21.70
N LEU A 210 2.85 14.50 21.86
CA LEU A 210 3.27 13.80 23.09
C LEU A 210 3.28 14.73 24.31
N LYS A 211 3.86 15.92 24.18
CA LYS A 211 3.86 16.93 25.25
C LYS A 211 2.43 17.36 25.59
N ALA A 212 1.58 17.58 24.58
CA ALA A 212 0.17 17.93 24.81
C ALA A 212 -0.62 16.80 25.49
N SER A 213 -0.32 15.53 25.17
CA SER A 213 -0.97 14.35 25.77
C SER A 213 -0.56 14.08 27.22
N SER A 214 0.59 14.59 27.68
CA SER A 214 1.02 14.40 29.08
C SER A 214 0.15 15.10 30.14
N ALA A 215 -0.83 15.92 29.73
CA ALA A 215 -1.89 16.44 30.61
C ALA A 215 -3.11 15.50 30.75
N THR A 216 -3.20 14.45 29.91
CA THR A 216 -4.34 13.53 29.84
C THR A 216 -3.86 12.16 29.37
N ALA A 217 -3.29 11.37 30.29
CA ALA A 217 -2.75 10.02 30.08
C ALA A 217 -1.78 9.85 28.89
N PRO A 218 -0.57 9.27 29.10
CA PRO A 218 0.39 9.08 28.02
C PRO A 218 -0.26 8.21 26.95
N PHE A 219 -0.47 8.76 25.73
CA PHE A 219 -0.95 8.07 24.52
C PHE A 219 -1.60 6.73 24.87
N GLY A 220 -2.77 6.79 25.49
CA GLY A 220 -3.36 5.64 26.13
C GLY A 220 -3.67 4.60 25.06
N SER A 221 -2.78 3.64 24.86
CA SER A 221 -2.93 2.35 24.18
C SER A 221 -3.77 2.30 22.89
N HIS A 222 -4.06 3.44 22.28
CA HIS A 222 -4.64 3.58 20.96
C HIS A 222 -3.49 3.68 19.95
N ILE A 223 -2.51 2.78 20.09
CA ILE A 223 -2.12 1.96 18.94
C ILE A 223 -3.46 1.55 18.29
N LEU A 224 -3.51 1.42 16.97
CA LEU A 224 -4.48 0.50 16.40
C LEU A 224 -4.16 -0.89 16.98
N ARG A 225 -4.55 -1.10 18.24
CA ARG A 225 -4.75 -2.32 18.99
C ARG A 225 -6.15 -2.79 18.59
N ASP A 226 -6.38 -2.87 17.29
CA ASP A 226 -6.96 -4.10 16.80
C ASP A 226 -5.72 -4.98 16.64
N GLY A 227 -5.63 -6.05 17.43
CA GLY A 227 -4.39 -6.68 17.91
C GLY A 227 -3.34 -7.04 16.85
N ASP A 228 -2.11 -7.26 17.32
CA ASP A 228 -1.16 -8.23 16.77
C ASP A 228 -1.09 -8.32 15.24
N ASN A 229 -0.34 -7.42 14.58
CA ASN A 229 0.00 -7.55 13.15
C ASN A 229 1.51 -7.65 12.93
N VAL A 230 2.22 -8.38 13.79
CA VAL A 230 3.42 -9.09 13.35
C VAL A 230 2.94 -10.50 13.07
N CYS A 231 2.84 -10.85 11.78
CA CYS A 231 2.49 -12.19 11.40
C CYS A 231 3.55 -13.19 11.90
N PRO A 232 3.15 -14.43 12.23
CA PRO A 232 4.09 -15.55 12.40
C PRO A 232 5.13 -15.63 11.27
N ILE A 233 6.28 -16.27 11.53
CA ILE A 233 7.45 -16.31 10.62
C ILE A 233 7.13 -16.92 9.23
N ASP A 234 6.03 -17.66 9.13
CA ASP A 234 5.50 -18.33 7.93
C ASP A 234 4.27 -17.65 7.32
N GLU A 235 3.78 -16.58 7.93
CA GLU A 235 2.62 -15.83 7.50
C GLU A 235 2.98 -14.41 7.05
N LEU A 236 2.22 -13.87 6.10
CA LEU A 236 2.32 -12.50 5.64
C LEU A 236 0.98 -11.79 5.82
N LEU A 237 1.05 -10.49 6.14
CA LEU A 237 -0.14 -9.65 6.21
C LEU A 237 -0.69 -9.45 4.79
N LEU A 238 -1.80 -10.10 4.48
CA LEU A 238 -2.48 -9.97 3.20
C LEU A 238 -3.55 -8.89 3.29
N MET A 239 -3.37 -7.84 2.48
CA MET A 239 -4.45 -6.98 2.03
C MET A 239 -4.72 -7.31 0.57
N VAL A 240 -6.00 -7.48 0.22
CA VAL A 240 -6.42 -7.75 -1.17
C VAL A 240 -5.85 -6.74 -2.14
N MET A 241 -5.32 -7.25 -3.25
CA MET A 241 -4.72 -6.45 -4.31
C MET A 241 -4.99 -7.14 -5.64
N TRP A 242 -5.42 -6.48 -6.69
CA TRP A 242 -5.79 -7.21 -7.91
C TRP A 242 -4.55 -7.82 -8.58
N PRO A 243 -4.62 -9.10 -9.02
CA PRO A 243 -5.79 -9.99 -9.00
C PRO A 243 -5.90 -10.87 -7.74
N ILE A 244 -4.99 -10.70 -6.79
CA ILE A 244 -4.79 -11.47 -5.57
C ILE A 244 -5.78 -11.13 -4.44
N GLY A 245 -6.34 -12.18 -3.87
CA GLY A 245 -7.23 -12.14 -2.73
C GLY A 245 -8.63 -12.54 -3.12
N ASP A 246 -9.37 -12.99 -2.13
CA ASP A 246 -10.76 -13.41 -2.25
C ASP A 246 -11.67 -12.56 -1.36
N PRO A 247 -12.99 -12.79 -1.36
CA PRO A 247 -13.90 -12.03 -0.51
C PRO A 247 -13.59 -12.16 0.99
N GLU A 248 -13.04 -13.28 1.45
CA GLU A 248 -12.66 -13.44 2.86
C GLU A 248 -11.55 -12.45 3.20
N ASP A 249 -10.52 -12.36 2.36
CA ASP A 249 -9.40 -11.43 2.56
C ASP A 249 -9.85 -9.97 2.44
N TYR A 250 -10.86 -9.68 1.62
CA TYR A 250 -11.39 -8.32 1.48
C TYR A 250 -12.11 -7.87 2.75
N TRP A 251 -12.91 -8.75 3.36
CA TRP A 251 -13.68 -8.44 4.56
C TRP A 251 -12.90 -8.65 5.85
N ASN A 252 -11.89 -9.53 5.83
CA ASN A 252 -11.03 -9.90 6.95
C ASN A 252 -9.55 -9.86 6.56
N PRO A 253 -8.97 -8.68 6.27
CA PRO A 253 -7.53 -8.57 6.01
C PRO A 253 -6.75 -8.99 7.26
N GLY A 254 -5.66 -9.72 7.07
CA GLY A 254 -4.92 -10.33 8.18
C GLY A 254 -3.77 -11.21 7.72
N CYS A 255 -3.14 -11.89 8.68
CA CYS A 255 -2.03 -12.80 8.40
C CYS A 255 -2.53 -14.06 7.67
N ARG A 256 -1.79 -14.44 6.63
CA ARG A 256 -2.04 -15.61 5.78
C ARG A 256 -0.75 -16.40 5.61
N PRO A 257 -0.79 -17.74 5.64
CA PRO A 257 0.36 -18.55 5.28
C PRO A 257 0.90 -18.15 3.91
N SER A 258 2.21 -17.97 3.80
CA SER A 258 2.84 -17.49 2.56
C SER A 258 2.60 -18.41 1.36
N ASP A 259 2.36 -19.70 1.58
CA ASP A 259 2.02 -20.68 0.56
C ASP A 259 0.55 -20.63 0.11
N GLU A 260 -0.33 -19.98 0.87
CA GLU A 260 -1.74 -19.75 0.50
C GLU A 260 -1.97 -18.46 -0.30
N ILE A 261 -0.96 -17.58 -0.37
CA ILE A 261 -1.03 -16.33 -1.15
C ILE A 261 -0.63 -16.66 -2.60
N VAL A 262 -1.60 -17.10 -3.39
CA VAL A 262 -1.38 -17.59 -4.77
C VAL A 262 -2.31 -16.93 -5.78
N PHE A 263 -1.97 -17.00 -7.07
CA PHE A 263 -2.74 -16.42 -8.18
C PHE A 263 -4.15 -17.00 -8.36
N SER A 264 -4.47 -18.15 -7.76
CA SER A 264 -5.82 -18.72 -7.80
C SER A 264 -6.78 -18.05 -6.80
N ARG A 265 -6.25 -17.36 -5.78
CA ARG A 265 -7.01 -16.58 -4.82
C ARG A 265 -7.40 -15.25 -5.47
N THR A 266 -8.62 -15.17 -6.00
CA THR A 266 -9.06 -14.05 -6.87
C THR A 266 -10.51 -13.65 -6.61
N GLY A 267 -10.94 -12.52 -7.19
CA GLY A 267 -12.35 -12.14 -7.26
C GLY A 267 -12.89 -11.61 -5.93
N TYR A 268 -12.06 -10.85 -5.22
CA TYR A 268 -12.37 -10.31 -3.90
C TYR A 268 -13.46 -9.21 -3.88
N TRP A 269 -13.93 -8.75 -5.04
CA TRP A 269 -14.96 -7.71 -5.15
C TRP A 269 -16.39 -8.16 -4.84
N ARG A 270 -16.61 -9.37 -4.29
CA ARG A 270 -17.96 -9.88 -4.06
C ARG A 270 -18.62 -9.20 -2.85
N PRO A 271 -19.93 -8.88 -2.93
CA PRO A 271 -20.70 -8.40 -1.79
C PRO A 271 -20.62 -9.39 -0.62
N HIS A 272 -20.61 -8.86 0.61
CA HIS A 272 -20.60 -9.66 1.84
C HIS A 272 -21.76 -10.68 1.87
N ASP A 273 -22.93 -10.31 1.35
CA ASP A 273 -24.15 -11.12 1.39
C ASP A 273 -24.08 -12.37 0.48
N GLU A 274 -23.33 -12.31 -0.63
CA GLU A 274 -23.11 -13.48 -1.50
C GLU A 274 -22.25 -14.58 -0.82
N MET A 275 -21.45 -14.21 0.19
CA MET A 275 -20.60 -15.13 0.94
C MET A 275 -21.41 -15.99 1.94
N CYS A 276 -22.38 -15.37 2.61
CA CYS A 276 -23.28 -16.05 3.55
C CYS A 276 -24.17 -17.11 2.86
N ASP A 277 -24.61 -16.85 1.63
CA ASP A 277 -25.42 -17.79 0.85
C ASP A 277 -24.59 -18.96 0.28
N GLY A 278 -23.30 -18.76 0.00
CA GLY A 278 -22.39 -19.81 -0.48
C GLY A 278 -22.02 -20.83 0.61
N MET A 279 -21.74 -20.37 1.84
CA MET A 279 -21.45 -21.24 2.99
C MET A 279 -22.63 -22.13 3.40
N ASN A 280 -23.87 -21.63 3.24
CA ASN A 280 -25.08 -22.41 3.50
C ASN A 280 -25.34 -23.52 2.44
N ARG A 281 -24.74 -23.43 1.25
CA ARG A 281 -24.82 -24.49 0.22
C ARG A 281 -23.71 -25.52 0.33
N ALA A 282 -22.51 -25.13 0.79
CA ALA A 282 -21.38 -26.04 0.95
C ALA A 282 -21.51 -26.99 2.16
N SER A 283 -22.43 -26.72 3.08
CA SER A 283 -22.76 -27.57 4.23
C SER A 283 -23.93 -28.55 3.97
N ALA A 284 -24.37 -28.64 2.71
CA ALA A 284 -25.46 -29.52 2.27
C ALA A 284 -25.04 -30.48 1.15
N HIS A 285 -23.83 -31.09 1.25
CA HIS A 285 -23.46 -32.30 0.51
C HIS A 285 -22.50 -33.17 1.30
#